data_AF-A0A0G0DQS2-F1
#
_entry.id   AF-A0A0G0DQS2-F1
#
_cell.length_a   1.000
_cell.length_b   1.000
_cell.length_c   1.000
_cell.angle_alpha   90.00
_cell.angle_beta   90.00
_cell.angle_gamma   90.00
#
_symmetry.space_group_name_H-M   'P 1'
#
loop_
_entity.id
_entity.type
_entity.pdbx_description
1 polymer ?
#
loop_
_entity_poly.entity_id
_entity_poly.type
_entity_poly.pdbx_seq_one_letter_code
_entity_poly.pdbx_strand_id
1 'polypeptide(L)'
;MDSSFLEKIFISQFGAINPPWIHKDVFYKLPFNFCDRWCKRCKLSNICRVYQKEIESEKKFIKQGIDPKSTKAMFLSMTKSFEETKKLLEKDMKKMKIKIIEDDDKKFEIEENKKDNLVKNDHLTQVSKKLAISLVKLVEDLHYYFLEETQKEIKEPLRILNYYMYFFSVKIQRAILSDIEEKEMKYEDTTFDSKNSAFLSFISIIKIINSLKTISNFKNLHRKINLEILNLISLFENLNFVLKERFDLEY
;
A
#
# COMPACT_ATOMS: atom_id res chain seq x y z
N MET A 1 -17.26 11.90 -14.83
CA MET A 1 -16.54 10.65 -14.48
C MET A 1 -17.33 9.51 -15.09
N ASP A 2 -16.70 8.68 -15.92
CA ASP A 2 -17.36 7.50 -16.48
C ASP A 2 -17.64 6.51 -15.33
N SER A 3 -18.91 6.42 -14.91
CA SER A 3 -19.33 5.62 -13.76
C SER A 3 -19.06 4.13 -13.98
N SER A 4 -18.97 3.68 -15.24
CA SER A 4 -18.87 2.26 -15.58
C SER A 4 -17.50 1.64 -15.26
N PHE A 5 -16.41 2.42 -15.32
CA PHE A 5 -15.06 1.95 -14.99
C PHE A 5 -14.88 1.83 -13.47
N LEU A 6 -15.29 2.86 -12.73
CA LEU A 6 -15.25 2.85 -11.27
C LEU A 6 -16.17 1.74 -10.72
N GLU A 7 -17.38 1.55 -11.26
CA GLU A 7 -18.27 0.45 -10.86
C GLU A 7 -17.65 -0.94 -11.09
N LYS A 8 -16.93 -1.15 -12.20
CA LYS A 8 -16.24 -2.43 -12.48
C LYS A 8 -15.09 -2.72 -11.53
N ILE A 9 -14.33 -1.71 -11.10
CA ILE A 9 -13.30 -1.86 -10.06
C ILE A 9 -13.94 -2.08 -8.68
N PHE A 10 -15.03 -1.37 -8.39
CA PHE A 10 -15.64 -1.28 -7.07
C PHE A 10 -16.31 -2.57 -6.59
N ILE A 11 -16.84 -3.38 -7.50
CA ILE A 11 -17.69 -4.49 -7.07
C ILE A 11 -16.88 -5.67 -6.50
N SER A 12 -15.53 -5.78 -6.68
CA SER A 12 -14.89 -7.02 -6.21
C SER A 12 -13.40 -7.16 -5.85
N GLN A 13 -12.57 -6.12 -5.71
CA GLN A 13 -11.11 -6.37 -5.55
C GLN A 13 -10.47 -5.69 -4.32
N PHE A 14 -10.53 -6.40 -3.18
CA PHE A 14 -9.49 -6.33 -2.16
C PHE A 14 -8.33 -7.24 -2.56
N GLY A 15 -7.10 -6.91 -2.18
CA GLY A 15 -5.93 -7.67 -2.58
C GLY A 15 -5.29 -7.14 -3.86
N ALA A 16 -4.98 -8.05 -4.77
CA ALA A 16 -4.32 -7.74 -6.05
C ALA A 16 -5.32 -7.14 -7.04
N ILE A 17 -4.93 -6.02 -7.65
CA ILE A 17 -5.74 -5.25 -8.59
C ILE A 17 -4.90 -5.07 -9.85
N ASN A 18 -5.42 -5.51 -11.01
CA ASN A 18 -4.69 -5.40 -12.26
C ASN A 18 -4.74 -3.96 -12.79
N PRO A 19 -3.61 -3.22 -12.86
CA PRO A 19 -3.62 -1.88 -13.45
C PRO A 19 -3.87 -1.93 -14.97
N PRO A 20 -4.52 -0.91 -15.55
CA PRO A 20 -4.84 -0.89 -16.99
C PRO A 20 -3.64 -1.03 -17.93
N TRP A 21 -2.48 -0.49 -17.53
CA TRP A 21 -1.23 -0.50 -18.31
C TRP A 21 -0.39 -1.76 -18.11
N ILE A 22 -0.81 -2.70 -17.25
CA ILE A 22 -0.05 -3.94 -17.02
C ILE A 22 -0.71 -5.10 -17.78
N HIS A 23 0.11 -5.78 -18.59
CA HIS A 23 -0.33 -6.97 -19.30
C HIS A 23 -0.79 -8.06 -18.31
N LYS A 24 -1.92 -8.70 -18.61
CA LYS A 24 -2.55 -9.71 -17.72
C LYS A 24 -1.57 -10.81 -17.30
N ASP A 25 -0.74 -11.29 -18.22
CA ASP A 25 0.22 -12.36 -17.92
C ASP A 25 1.28 -11.94 -16.90
N VAL A 26 1.74 -10.68 -16.97
CA VAL A 26 2.68 -10.12 -16.00
C VAL A 26 2.01 -10.02 -14.64
N PHE A 27 0.78 -9.50 -14.61
CA PHE A 27 -0.02 -9.38 -13.38
C PHE A 27 -0.28 -10.73 -12.72
N TYR A 28 -0.75 -11.75 -13.45
CA TYR A 28 -1.04 -13.06 -12.87
C TYR A 28 0.22 -13.83 -12.45
N LYS A 29 1.37 -13.56 -13.08
CA LYS A 29 2.65 -14.12 -12.66
C LYS A 29 3.18 -13.50 -11.36
N LEU A 30 2.96 -12.21 -11.15
CA LEU A 30 3.49 -11.44 -10.01
C LEU A 30 2.41 -10.56 -9.35
N PRO A 31 1.27 -11.13 -8.90
CA PRO A 31 0.14 -10.33 -8.44
C PRO A 31 0.45 -9.53 -7.16
N PHE A 32 1.47 -9.95 -6.41
CA PHE A 32 1.90 -9.30 -5.18
C PHE A 32 2.50 -7.90 -5.40
N ASN A 33 2.96 -7.58 -6.61
CA ASN A 33 3.45 -6.24 -6.97
C ASN A 33 2.32 -5.21 -7.08
N PHE A 34 1.08 -5.67 -7.30
CA PHE A 34 -0.08 -4.83 -7.58
C PHE A 34 -1.17 -5.02 -6.51
N CYS A 35 -0.75 -5.27 -5.26
CA CYS A 35 -1.62 -5.73 -4.19
C CYS A 35 -1.57 -4.82 -2.96
N ASP A 36 -2.72 -4.64 -2.32
CA ASP A 36 -2.85 -3.94 -1.04
C ASP A 36 -2.51 -4.79 0.20
N ARG A 37 -2.02 -6.03 -0.02
CA ARG A 37 -1.69 -7.04 0.99
C ARG A 37 -2.87 -7.51 1.86
N TRP A 38 -4.11 -7.23 1.47
CA TRP A 38 -5.28 -7.74 2.20
C TRP A 38 -5.61 -9.18 1.78
N CYS A 39 -4.65 -10.08 1.95
CA CYS A 39 -4.65 -11.43 1.37
C CYS A 39 -5.90 -12.25 1.71
N LYS A 40 -6.48 -12.06 2.92
CA LYS A 40 -7.72 -12.74 3.35
C LYS A 40 -8.94 -12.45 2.48
N ARG A 41 -8.89 -11.40 1.68
CA ARG A 41 -9.97 -10.98 0.77
C ARG A 41 -9.53 -11.01 -0.70
N CYS A 42 -8.29 -11.43 -0.95
CA CYS A 42 -7.68 -11.47 -2.27
C CYS A 42 -8.12 -12.73 -3.02
N LYS A 43 -8.72 -12.54 -4.20
CA LYS A 43 -9.13 -13.63 -5.10
C LYS A 43 -7.95 -14.41 -5.70
N LEU A 44 -6.76 -13.81 -5.71
CA LEU A 44 -5.53 -14.42 -6.25
C LEU A 44 -4.65 -15.04 -5.16
N SER A 45 -5.17 -15.18 -3.93
CA SER A 45 -4.44 -15.78 -2.83
C SER A 45 -3.94 -17.20 -3.17
N ASN A 46 -4.73 -17.99 -3.90
CA ASN A 46 -4.37 -19.35 -4.35
C ASN A 46 -3.14 -19.41 -5.28
N ILE A 47 -2.92 -18.40 -6.13
CA ILE A 47 -1.79 -18.36 -7.08
C ILE A 47 -0.65 -17.45 -6.62
N CYS A 48 -0.87 -16.62 -5.61
CA CYS A 48 0.12 -15.68 -5.11
C CYS A 48 1.24 -16.41 -4.35
N ARG A 49 2.41 -16.56 -5.00
CA ARG A 49 3.59 -17.22 -4.41
C ARG A 49 3.98 -16.67 -3.04
N VAL A 50 3.85 -15.36 -2.83
CA VAL A 50 4.20 -14.72 -1.55
C VAL A 50 3.27 -15.17 -0.44
N TYR A 51 1.95 -15.15 -0.68
CA TYR A 51 0.98 -15.60 0.30
C TYR A 51 1.08 -17.11 0.57
N GLN A 52 1.32 -17.93 -0.46
CA GLN A 52 1.52 -19.37 -0.28
C GLN A 52 2.74 -19.66 0.62
N LYS A 53 3.86 -18.96 0.42
CA LYS A 53 5.04 -19.06 1.29
C LYS A 53 4.76 -18.64 2.73
N GLU A 54 3.95 -17.61 2.94
CA GLU A 54 3.53 -17.17 4.29
C GLU A 54 2.75 -18.29 4.99
N ILE A 55 1.75 -18.87 4.33
CA ILE A 55 0.94 -19.98 4.87
C ILE A 55 1.77 -21.23 5.15
N GLU A 56 2.71 -21.57 4.26
CA GLU A 56 3.64 -22.68 4.47
C GLU A 56 4.53 -22.45 5.71
N SER A 57 4.99 -21.21 5.90
CA SER A 57 5.80 -20.82 7.05
C SER A 57 4.99 -20.90 8.35
N GLU A 58 3.75 -20.41 8.35
CA GLU A 58 2.84 -20.54 9.49
C GLU A 58 2.60 -22.02 9.88
N LYS A 59 2.30 -22.87 8.89
CA LYS A 59 2.14 -24.32 9.11
C LYS A 59 3.40 -24.96 9.69
N LYS A 60 4.58 -24.53 9.25
CA LYS A 60 5.86 -25.02 9.76
C LYS A 60 6.06 -24.62 11.22
N PHE A 61 5.75 -23.38 11.60
CA PHE A 61 5.84 -22.91 12.98
C PHE A 61 4.87 -23.66 13.89
N ILE A 62 3.62 -23.85 13.46
CA ILE A 62 2.62 -24.62 14.22
C ILE A 62 3.13 -26.04 14.49
N LYS A 63 3.69 -26.73 13.47
CA LYS A 63 4.28 -28.07 13.64
C LYS A 63 5.47 -28.09 14.61
N GLN A 64 6.16 -26.97 14.78
CA GLN A 64 7.28 -26.82 15.70
C GLN A 64 6.85 -26.34 17.09
N GLY A 65 5.53 -26.20 17.35
CA GLY A 65 5.01 -25.67 18.60
C GLY A 65 5.29 -24.18 18.81
N ILE A 66 5.61 -23.44 17.74
CA ILE A 66 5.85 -22.00 17.75
C ILE A 66 4.57 -21.31 17.28
N ASP A 67 4.03 -20.38 18.08
CA ASP A 67 2.95 -19.50 17.64
C ASP A 67 3.43 -18.66 16.44
N PRO A 68 2.80 -18.79 15.25
CA PRO A 68 3.18 -18.01 14.08
C PRO A 68 3.09 -16.49 14.26
N LYS A 69 2.29 -16.03 15.24
CA LYS A 69 2.14 -14.60 15.56
C LYS A 69 3.14 -14.11 16.60
N SER A 70 3.97 -14.99 17.15
CA SER A 70 4.98 -14.62 18.13
C SER A 70 6.12 -13.83 17.48
N THR A 71 6.74 -12.96 18.27
CA THR A 71 7.97 -12.24 17.90
C THR A 71 9.09 -13.22 17.49
N LYS A 72 9.14 -14.40 18.11
CA LYS A 72 10.09 -15.47 17.74
C LYS A 72 9.88 -15.96 16.31
N ALA A 73 8.64 -16.26 15.92
CA ALA A 73 8.32 -16.68 14.56
C ALA A 73 8.67 -15.58 13.53
N MET A 74 8.37 -14.32 13.87
CA MET A 74 8.73 -13.17 13.05
C MET A 74 10.25 -13.09 12.79
N PHE A 75 11.08 -13.10 13.84
CA PHE A 75 12.54 -13.02 13.68
C PHE A 75 13.10 -14.21 12.89
N LEU A 76 12.63 -15.44 13.15
CA LEU A 76 13.06 -16.62 12.40
C LEU A 76 12.74 -16.49 10.90
N SER A 77 11.55 -15.99 10.56
CA SER A 77 11.15 -15.75 9.18
C SER A 77 12.01 -14.68 8.50
N MET A 78 12.32 -13.59 9.23
CA MET A 78 13.20 -12.52 8.75
C MET A 78 14.62 -13.04 8.48
N THR A 79 15.24 -13.73 9.44
CA THR A 79 16.59 -14.29 9.28
C THR A 79 16.67 -15.19 8.05
N LYS A 80 15.71 -16.10 7.88
CA LYS A 80 15.66 -16.99 6.71
C LYS A 80 15.55 -16.21 5.39
N SER A 81 14.70 -15.17 5.36
CA SER A 81 14.49 -14.34 4.17
C SER A 81 15.76 -13.55 3.80
N PHE A 82 16.47 -13.02 4.80
CA PHE A 82 17.74 -12.33 4.58
C PHE A 82 18.85 -13.28 4.14
N GLU A 83 18.93 -14.48 4.69
CA GLU A 83 19.89 -15.51 4.23
C GLU A 83 19.63 -15.94 2.78
N GLU A 84 18.36 -16.19 2.41
CA GLU A 84 17.97 -16.50 1.03
C GLU A 84 18.35 -15.36 0.09
N THR A 85 18.06 -14.11 0.48
CA THR A 85 18.39 -12.91 -0.29
C THR A 85 19.90 -12.74 -0.46
N LYS A 86 20.67 -12.89 0.62
CA LYS A 86 22.14 -12.80 0.59
C LYS A 86 22.74 -13.80 -0.40
N LYS A 87 22.27 -15.05 -0.40
CA LYS A 87 22.73 -16.08 -1.35
C LYS A 87 22.44 -15.71 -2.80
N LEU A 88 21.29 -15.11 -3.07
CA LEU A 88 20.92 -14.64 -4.41
C LEU A 88 21.81 -13.46 -4.83
N LEU A 89 22.02 -12.47 -3.96
CA LEU A 89 22.89 -11.33 -4.21
C LEU A 89 24.33 -11.77 -4.48
N GLU A 90 24.91 -12.64 -3.66
CA GLU A 90 26.27 -13.16 -3.88
C GLU A 90 26.42 -13.90 -5.22
N LYS A 91 25.37 -14.62 -5.64
CA LYS A 91 25.34 -15.30 -6.95
C LYS A 91 25.33 -14.30 -8.10
N ASP A 92 24.50 -13.26 -8.00
CA ASP A 92 24.37 -12.25 -9.05
C ASP A 92 25.60 -11.33 -9.12
N MET A 93 26.19 -10.96 -7.97
CA MET A 93 27.47 -10.25 -7.92
C MET A 93 28.58 -11.01 -8.65
N LYS A 94 28.69 -12.32 -8.42
CA LYS A 94 29.66 -13.19 -9.14
C LYS A 94 29.37 -13.22 -10.63
N LYS A 95 28.10 -13.38 -11.02
CA LYS A 95 27.67 -13.43 -12.42
C LYS A 95 27.98 -12.12 -13.16
N MET A 96 27.71 -10.99 -12.53
CA MET A 96 27.89 -9.65 -13.09
C MET A 96 29.29 -9.09 -12.87
N LYS A 97 30.17 -9.83 -12.19
CA LYS A 97 31.54 -9.42 -11.84
C LYS A 97 31.59 -8.09 -11.06
N ILE A 98 30.58 -7.85 -10.22
CA ILE A 98 30.50 -6.66 -9.36
C ILE A 98 31.46 -6.84 -8.19
N LYS A 99 32.24 -5.80 -7.89
CA LYS A 99 33.07 -5.69 -6.68
C LYS A 99 32.60 -4.47 -5.91
N ILE A 100 32.27 -4.66 -4.63
CA ILE A 100 31.92 -3.58 -3.71
C ILE A 100 33.21 -3.11 -3.03
N ILE A 101 33.47 -1.81 -3.05
CA ILE A 101 34.58 -1.16 -2.34
C ILE A 101 34.02 -0.28 -1.21
N GLU A 102 34.84 0.05 -0.21
CA GLU A 102 34.39 0.84 0.96
C GLU A 102 33.80 2.22 0.59
N ASP A 103 34.25 2.82 -0.51
CA ASP A 103 33.71 4.09 -0.98
C ASP A 103 32.30 3.98 -1.59
N ASP A 104 31.87 2.77 -1.97
CA ASP A 104 30.52 2.56 -2.51
C ASP A 104 29.46 2.78 -1.43
N ASP A 105 29.73 2.37 -0.19
CA ASP A 105 28.81 2.55 0.95
C ASP A 105 28.55 4.04 1.19
N LYS A 106 29.61 4.86 1.22
CA LYS A 106 29.48 6.32 1.42
C LYS A 106 28.72 6.99 0.29
N LYS A 107 29.02 6.62 -0.96
CA LYS A 107 28.32 7.16 -2.13
C LYS A 107 26.84 6.81 -2.10
N PHE A 108 26.54 5.54 -1.81
CA PHE A 108 25.17 5.05 -1.68
C PHE A 108 24.42 5.81 -0.59
N GLU A 109 24.99 5.96 0.60
CA GLU A 109 24.35 6.72 1.69
C GLU A 109 24.07 8.19 1.30
N ILE A 110 24.99 8.85 0.61
CA ILE A 110 24.80 10.24 0.17
C ILE A 110 23.65 10.34 -0.85
N GLU A 111 23.64 9.44 -1.84
CA GLU A 111 22.60 9.40 -2.87
C GLU A 111 21.23 9.06 -2.28
N GLU A 112 21.16 8.06 -1.40
CA GLU A 112 19.93 7.65 -0.75
C GLU A 112 19.38 8.77 0.13
N ASN A 113 20.22 9.40 0.95
CA ASN A 113 19.82 10.56 1.76
C ASN A 113 19.30 11.73 0.92
N LYS A 114 19.88 11.96 -0.26
CA LYS A 114 19.39 12.99 -1.19
C LYS A 114 17.99 12.64 -1.70
N LYS A 115 17.76 11.40 -2.14
CA LYS A 115 16.43 10.92 -2.58
C LYS A 115 15.40 11.02 -1.46
N ASP A 116 15.77 10.56 -0.27
CA ASP A 116 14.95 10.64 0.94
C ASP A 116 14.51 12.07 1.25
N ASN A 117 15.44 13.03 1.16
CA ASN A 117 15.14 14.43 1.40
C ASN A 117 14.22 15.02 0.33
N LEU A 118 14.41 14.67 -0.95
CA LEU A 118 13.51 15.09 -2.03
C LEU A 118 12.09 14.58 -1.78
N VAL A 119 11.95 13.29 -1.43
CA VAL A 119 10.65 12.66 -1.15
C VAL A 119 9.98 13.29 0.09
N LYS A 120 10.73 13.53 1.17
CA LYS A 120 10.21 14.16 2.41
C LYS A 120 9.73 15.59 2.17
N ASN A 121 10.40 16.33 1.28
CA ASN A 121 10.08 17.72 0.96
C ASN A 121 9.04 17.86 -0.15
N ASP A 122 8.69 16.77 -0.84
CA ASP A 122 7.62 16.79 -1.84
C ASP A 122 6.28 17.18 -1.22
N HIS A 123 5.58 18.13 -1.87
CA HIS A 123 4.34 18.68 -1.35
C HIS A 123 3.25 17.61 -1.17
N LEU A 124 3.17 16.64 -2.09
CA LEU A 124 2.18 15.58 -2.06
C LEU A 124 2.48 14.59 -0.92
N THR A 125 3.76 14.30 -0.64
CA THR A 125 4.15 13.55 0.55
C THR A 125 3.67 14.25 1.82
N GLN A 126 3.95 15.55 1.96
CA GLN A 126 3.58 16.31 3.15
C GLN A 126 2.06 16.40 3.36
N VAL A 127 1.30 16.63 2.28
CA VAL A 127 -0.17 16.68 2.32
C VAL A 127 -0.73 15.31 2.69
N SER A 128 -0.26 14.24 2.04
CA SER A 128 -0.75 12.89 2.33
C SER A 128 -0.48 12.47 3.78
N LYS A 129 0.69 12.82 4.33
CA LYS A 129 1.05 12.55 5.72
C LYS A 129 0.14 13.27 6.70
N LYS A 130 -0.16 14.55 6.44
CA LYS A 130 -1.11 15.33 7.26
C LYS A 130 -2.51 14.71 7.21
N LEU A 131 -2.98 14.30 6.03
CA LEU A 131 -4.27 13.62 5.87
C LEU A 131 -4.31 12.27 6.57
N ALA A 132 -3.22 11.50 6.54
CA ALA A 132 -3.14 10.23 7.27
C ALA A 132 -3.29 10.43 8.78
N ILE A 133 -2.62 11.46 9.33
CA ILE A 133 -2.75 11.82 10.76
C ILE A 133 -4.19 12.23 11.09
N SER A 134 -4.83 13.06 10.27
CA SER A 134 -6.23 13.45 10.49
C SER A 134 -7.19 12.26 10.39
N LEU A 135 -6.96 11.36 9.43
CA LEU A 135 -7.78 10.15 9.28
C LEU A 135 -7.62 9.21 10.48
N VAL A 136 -6.40 9.04 11.02
CA VAL A 136 -6.17 8.23 12.22
C VAL A 136 -6.95 8.79 13.41
N LYS A 137 -6.88 10.10 13.65
CA LYS A 137 -7.63 10.75 14.73
C LYS A 137 -9.13 10.54 14.57
N LEU A 138 -9.66 10.73 13.35
CA LEU A 138 -11.08 10.46 13.08
C LEU A 138 -11.43 8.98 13.34
N VAL A 139 -10.58 8.03 12.94
CA VAL A 139 -10.82 6.60 13.16
C VAL A 139 -10.83 6.27 14.65
N GLU A 140 -9.94 6.86 15.45
CA GLU A 140 -9.94 6.75 16.91
C GLU A 140 -11.23 7.31 17.53
N ASP A 141 -11.65 8.51 17.11
CA ASP A 141 -12.89 9.14 17.56
C ASP A 141 -14.12 8.31 17.19
N LEU A 142 -14.13 7.69 16.00
CA LEU A 142 -15.20 6.79 15.57
C LEU A 142 -15.21 5.50 16.40
N HIS A 143 -14.05 4.92 16.72
CA HIS A 143 -13.98 3.76 17.62
C HIS A 143 -14.56 4.10 18.99
N TYR A 144 -14.23 5.28 19.54
CA TYR A 144 -14.81 5.75 20.79
C TYR A 144 -16.34 5.94 20.66
N TYR A 145 -16.79 6.53 19.56
CA TYR A 145 -18.21 6.75 19.31
C TYR A 145 -19.03 5.45 19.20
N PHE A 146 -18.43 4.37 18.69
CA PHE A 146 -19.08 3.06 18.50
C PHE A 146 -18.67 1.99 19.53
N LEU A 147 -18.17 2.40 20.71
CA LEU A 147 -17.56 1.56 21.75
C LEU A 147 -18.39 0.34 22.20
N GLU A 148 -19.70 0.50 22.38
CA GLU A 148 -20.53 -0.51 23.04
C GLU A 148 -21.09 -1.57 22.09
N GLU A 149 -21.49 -1.18 20.88
CA GLU A 149 -21.90 -2.11 19.84
C GLU A 149 -21.75 -1.45 18.46
N THR A 150 -20.68 -1.81 17.75
CA THR A 150 -20.50 -1.33 16.37
C THR A 150 -21.59 -1.93 15.48
N GLN A 151 -22.52 -1.09 15.04
CA GLN A 151 -23.62 -1.50 14.17
C GLN A 151 -23.10 -2.17 12.90
N LYS A 152 -23.86 -3.14 12.39
CA LYS A 152 -23.45 -4.00 11.27
C LYS A 152 -23.11 -3.17 10.03
N GLU A 153 -23.83 -2.08 9.80
CA GLU A 153 -23.62 -1.12 8.70
C GLU A 153 -22.27 -0.39 8.78
N ILE A 154 -21.74 -0.20 9.99
CA ILE A 154 -20.53 0.59 10.27
C ILE A 154 -19.28 -0.28 10.41
N LYS A 155 -19.45 -1.54 10.83
CA LYS A 155 -18.37 -2.49 11.07
C LYS A 155 -17.42 -2.63 9.87
N GLU A 156 -17.98 -2.76 8.68
CA GLU A 156 -17.19 -2.94 7.46
C GLU A 156 -16.49 -1.63 7.01
N PRO A 157 -17.18 -0.48 6.92
CA PRO A 157 -16.52 0.82 6.73
C PRO A 157 -15.36 1.08 7.70
N LEU A 158 -15.55 0.87 9.00
CA LEU A 158 -14.48 1.04 9.99
C LEU A 158 -13.32 0.11 9.73
N ARG A 159 -13.57 -1.15 9.38
CA ARG A 159 -12.52 -2.11 9.05
C ARG A 159 -11.70 -1.66 7.83
N ILE A 160 -12.35 -1.07 6.83
CA ILE A 160 -11.68 -0.50 5.65
C ILE A 160 -10.82 0.70 6.07
N LEU A 161 -11.35 1.62 6.87
CA LEU A 161 -10.59 2.78 7.34
C LEU A 161 -9.35 2.36 8.14
N ASN A 162 -9.50 1.46 9.11
CA ASN A 162 -8.38 0.92 9.89
C ASN A 162 -7.30 0.28 9.00
N TYR A 163 -7.70 -0.39 7.92
CA TYR A 163 -6.75 -1.03 7.02
C TYR A 163 -5.98 -0.01 6.16
N TYR A 164 -6.66 1.01 5.65
CA TYR A 164 -6.07 1.94 4.67
C TYR A 164 -5.57 3.27 5.26
N MET A 165 -5.81 3.56 6.54
CA MET A 165 -5.49 4.87 7.15
C MET A 165 -4.04 5.33 6.99
N TYR A 166 -3.08 4.41 6.93
CA TYR A 166 -1.68 4.71 6.60
C TYR A 166 -1.29 4.32 5.17
N PHE A 167 -2.00 3.35 4.59
CA PHE A 167 -1.60 2.69 3.34
C PHE A 167 -1.44 3.69 2.18
N PHE A 168 -2.40 4.58 1.98
CA PHE A 168 -2.36 5.53 0.87
C PHE A 168 -1.14 6.45 0.96
N SER A 169 -0.84 6.99 2.14
CA SER A 169 0.27 7.94 2.32
C SER A 169 1.62 7.27 2.08
N VAL A 170 1.81 6.04 2.55
CA VAL A 170 3.03 5.26 2.30
C VAL A 170 3.19 4.94 0.80
N LYS A 171 2.08 4.63 0.11
CA LYS A 171 2.11 4.35 -1.33
C LYS A 171 2.35 5.59 -2.17
N ILE A 172 1.88 6.76 -1.75
CA ILE A 172 2.25 8.05 -2.36
C ILE A 172 3.73 8.32 -2.20
N GLN A 173 4.28 8.13 -0.99
CA GLN A 173 5.70 8.31 -0.74
C GLN A 173 6.54 7.40 -1.64
N ARG A 174 6.15 6.11 -1.76
CA ARG A 174 6.78 5.16 -2.68
C ARG A 174 6.65 5.60 -4.14
N ALA A 175 5.48 6.05 -4.57
CA ALA A 175 5.27 6.50 -5.94
C ALA A 175 6.23 7.63 -6.33
N ILE A 176 6.47 8.56 -5.41
CA ILE A 176 7.39 9.70 -5.62
C ILE A 176 8.84 9.21 -5.63
N LEU A 177 9.23 8.33 -4.70
CA LEU A 177 10.57 7.76 -4.68
C LEU A 177 10.85 7.00 -5.98
N SER A 178 9.96 6.10 -6.38
CA SER A 178 10.11 5.31 -7.60
C SER A 178 10.09 6.19 -8.85
N ASP A 179 9.36 7.31 -8.87
CA ASP A 179 9.41 8.27 -9.98
C ASP A 179 10.79 8.93 -10.10
N ILE A 180 11.45 9.24 -8.97
CA ILE A 180 12.82 9.75 -8.97
C ILE A 180 13.78 8.68 -9.49
N GLU A 181 13.67 7.45 -8.99
CA GLU A 181 14.53 6.33 -9.38
C GLU A 181 14.35 5.95 -10.86
N GLU A 182 13.11 5.88 -11.35
CA GLU A 182 12.80 5.50 -12.73
C GLU A 182 13.34 6.52 -13.75
N LYS A 183 13.45 7.80 -13.39
CA LYS A 183 14.09 8.83 -14.22
C LYS A 183 15.59 8.61 -14.41
N GLU A 184 16.22 7.89 -13.48
CA GLU A 184 17.64 7.52 -13.56
C GLU A 184 17.84 6.19 -14.33
N MET A 185 16.77 5.43 -14.54
CA MET A 185 16.81 4.14 -15.24
C MET A 185 16.74 4.29 -16.75
N LYS A 186 17.29 3.31 -17.47
CA LYS A 186 17.01 3.15 -18.90
C LYS A 186 15.56 2.71 -19.07
N TYR A 187 14.93 3.16 -20.16
CA TYR A 187 13.52 2.84 -20.43
C TYR A 187 13.21 1.33 -20.37
N GLU A 188 14.10 0.50 -20.91
CA GLU A 188 13.98 -0.97 -20.94
C GLU A 188 13.97 -1.60 -19.53
N ASP A 189 14.51 -0.90 -18.54
CA ASP A 189 14.62 -1.35 -17.14
C ASP A 189 13.48 -0.78 -16.26
N THR A 190 12.59 0.05 -16.80
CA THR A 190 11.52 0.69 -16.04
C THR A 190 10.49 -0.34 -15.54
N THR A 191 10.08 -0.18 -14.29
CA THR A 191 9.19 -1.15 -13.61
C THR A 191 7.75 -0.65 -13.46
N PHE A 192 7.48 0.60 -13.87
CA PHE A 192 6.22 1.31 -13.63
C PHE A 192 5.81 1.32 -12.15
N ASP A 193 6.74 1.13 -11.21
CA ASP A 193 6.48 1.08 -9.77
C ASP A 193 5.95 2.41 -9.25
N SER A 194 6.37 3.54 -9.84
CA SER A 194 5.82 4.86 -9.55
C SER A 194 4.31 4.91 -9.83
N LYS A 195 3.93 4.61 -11.07
CA LYS A 195 2.55 4.59 -11.57
C LYS A 195 1.69 3.55 -10.83
N ASN A 196 2.24 2.36 -10.58
CA ASN A 196 1.57 1.30 -9.83
C ASN A 196 1.31 1.68 -8.36
N SER A 197 2.29 2.31 -7.70
CA SER A 197 2.15 2.77 -6.32
C SER A 197 1.16 3.93 -6.20
N ALA A 198 1.16 4.86 -7.16
CA ALA A 198 0.17 5.92 -7.25
C ALA A 198 -1.23 5.34 -7.48
N PHE A 199 -1.37 4.34 -8.35
CA PHE A 199 -2.64 3.66 -8.59
C PHE A 199 -3.20 2.96 -7.34
N LEU A 200 -2.35 2.22 -6.61
CA LEU A 200 -2.76 1.61 -5.35
C LEU A 200 -3.19 2.66 -4.31
N SER A 201 -2.50 3.81 -4.27
CA SER A 201 -2.90 4.95 -3.44
C SER A 201 -4.29 5.45 -3.83
N PHE A 202 -4.49 5.72 -5.13
CA PHE A 202 -5.75 6.20 -5.68
C PHE A 202 -6.93 5.28 -5.32
N ILE A 203 -6.77 3.97 -5.55
CA ILE A 203 -7.80 2.98 -5.20
C ILE A 203 -8.06 2.95 -3.69
N SER A 204 -7.02 3.02 -2.86
CA SER A 204 -7.20 3.03 -1.40
C SER A 204 -7.94 4.27 -0.90
N ILE A 205 -7.67 5.45 -1.48
CA ILE A 205 -8.38 6.69 -1.17
C ILE A 205 -9.84 6.59 -1.57
N ILE A 206 -10.16 5.99 -2.72
CA ILE A 206 -11.55 5.74 -3.08
C ILE A 206 -12.25 4.88 -2.02
N LYS A 207 -11.62 3.78 -1.58
CA LYS A 207 -12.17 2.92 -0.51
C LYS A 207 -12.39 3.70 0.80
N ILE A 208 -11.48 4.61 1.14
CA ILE A 208 -11.62 5.53 2.28
C ILE A 208 -12.83 6.44 2.09
N ILE A 209 -12.93 7.16 0.95
CA ILE A 209 -14.04 8.08 0.66
C ILE A 209 -15.39 7.37 0.77
N ASN A 210 -15.52 6.18 0.20
CA ASN A 210 -16.77 5.43 0.28
C ASN A 210 -17.13 5.03 1.71
N SER A 211 -16.14 4.56 2.48
CA SER A 211 -16.34 4.19 3.88
C SER A 211 -16.77 5.41 4.70
N LEU A 212 -16.13 6.57 4.47
CA LEU A 212 -16.50 7.85 5.06
C LEU A 212 -17.93 8.26 4.67
N LYS A 213 -18.31 8.14 3.38
CA LYS A 213 -19.68 8.43 2.91
C LYS A 213 -20.73 7.50 3.55
N THR A 214 -20.41 6.22 3.73
CA THR A 214 -21.30 5.28 4.44
C THR A 214 -21.48 5.70 5.90
N ILE A 215 -20.39 6.07 6.57
CA ILE A 215 -20.43 6.50 7.98
C ILE A 215 -21.16 7.85 8.13
N SER A 216 -20.95 8.83 7.23
CA SER A 216 -21.62 10.13 7.29
C SER A 216 -23.14 10.03 7.16
N ASN A 217 -23.63 9.01 6.44
CA ASN A 217 -25.05 8.74 6.25
C ASN A 217 -25.69 7.99 7.42
N PHE A 218 -24.93 7.72 8.48
CA PHE A 218 -25.42 7.05 9.66
C PHE A 218 -26.36 7.96 10.47
N LYS A 219 -27.62 7.53 10.66
CA LYS A 219 -28.72 8.38 11.16
C LYS A 219 -28.43 9.12 12.47
N ASN A 220 -27.68 8.51 13.39
CA ASN A 220 -27.45 9.06 14.72
C ASN A 220 -26.07 9.70 14.89
N LEU A 221 -25.28 9.82 13.81
CA LEU A 221 -23.91 10.30 13.92
C LEU A 221 -23.84 11.73 14.50
N HIS A 222 -22.95 11.93 15.46
CA HIS A 222 -22.76 13.23 16.08
C HIS A 222 -22.35 14.29 15.05
N ARG A 223 -23.01 15.46 15.07
CA ARG A 223 -22.84 16.52 14.07
C ARG A 223 -21.39 16.94 13.84
N LYS A 224 -20.59 17.07 14.91
CA LYS A 224 -19.18 17.47 14.81
C LYS A 224 -18.35 16.45 14.04
N ILE A 225 -18.54 15.16 14.33
CA ILE A 225 -17.86 14.06 13.63
C ILE A 225 -18.27 14.06 12.16
N ASN A 226 -19.57 14.24 11.89
CA ASN A 226 -20.06 14.29 10.51
C ASN A 226 -19.43 15.42 9.69
N LEU A 227 -19.28 16.63 10.26
CA LEU A 227 -18.61 17.74 9.59
C LEU A 227 -17.13 17.44 9.28
N GLU A 228 -16.44 16.79 10.21
CA GLU A 228 -15.05 16.36 10.01
C GLU A 228 -14.92 15.32 8.90
N ILE A 229 -15.84 14.34 8.86
CA ILE A 229 -15.93 13.35 7.78
C ILE A 229 -16.11 14.05 6.42
N LEU A 230 -17.07 14.98 6.31
CA LEU A 230 -17.34 15.69 5.05
C LEU A 230 -16.13 16.51 4.59
N ASN A 231 -15.42 17.15 5.51
CA ASN A 231 -14.17 17.85 5.20
C ASN A 231 -13.09 16.89 4.68
N LEU A 232 -12.90 15.75 5.35
CA LEU A 232 -11.92 14.75 4.91
C LEU A 232 -12.28 14.15 3.55
N ILE A 233 -13.56 13.90 3.26
CA ILE A 233 -14.02 13.44 1.94
C ILE A 233 -13.55 14.41 0.85
N SER A 234 -13.82 15.71 1.00
CA SER A 234 -13.41 16.73 0.03
C SER A 234 -11.90 16.77 -0.18
N LEU A 235 -11.13 16.69 0.91
CA LEU A 235 -9.66 16.66 0.84
C LEU A 235 -9.13 15.40 0.14
N PHE A 236 -9.74 14.24 0.38
CA PHE A 236 -9.38 13.00 -0.29
C PHE A 236 -9.77 12.99 -1.77
N GLU A 237 -10.91 13.58 -2.14
CA GLU A 237 -11.31 13.76 -3.54
C GLU A 237 -10.29 14.63 -4.29
N ASN A 238 -9.85 15.75 -3.70
CA ASN A 238 -8.78 16.58 -4.24
C ASN A 238 -7.45 15.84 -4.34
N LEU A 239 -7.08 15.07 -3.32
CA LEU A 239 -5.86 14.27 -3.33
C LEU A 239 -5.86 13.26 -4.49
N ASN A 240 -7.00 12.60 -4.73
CA ASN A 240 -7.15 11.66 -5.84
C ASN A 240 -7.06 12.34 -7.21
N PHE A 241 -7.63 13.54 -7.36
CA PHE A 241 -7.46 14.33 -8.57
C PHE A 241 -5.98 14.62 -8.84
N VAL A 242 -5.24 15.10 -7.83
CA VAL A 242 -3.80 15.38 -7.96
C VAL A 242 -2.99 14.12 -8.30
N LEU A 243 -3.31 12.96 -7.69
CA LEU A 243 -2.64 11.70 -8.02
C LEU A 243 -2.86 11.29 -9.46
N LYS A 244 -4.10 11.44 -9.95
CA LYS A 244 -4.45 11.12 -11.33
C LYS A 244 -3.64 11.95 -12.31
N GLU A 245 -3.62 13.26 -12.11
CA GLU A 245 -2.91 14.19 -13.01
C GLU A 245 -1.39 13.99 -12.94
N ARG A 246 -0.82 13.86 -11.73
CA ARG A 246 0.64 13.77 -11.57
C ARG A 246 1.23 12.48 -12.14
N PHE A 247 0.54 11.36 -11.99
CA PHE A 247 1.04 10.04 -12.39
C PHE A 247 0.36 9.49 -13.64
N ASP A 248 -0.40 10.33 -14.35
CA ASP A 248 -1.06 9.99 -15.61
C ASP A 248 -1.89 8.70 -15.50
N LEU A 249 -2.77 8.64 -14.49
CA LEU A 249 -3.59 7.45 -14.26
C LEU A 249 -4.76 7.43 -15.28
N GLU A 250 -4.46 6.97 -16.49
CA GLU A 250 -5.45 6.67 -17.53
C GLU A 250 -6.26 5.44 -17.15
N TYR A 251 -7.59 5.56 -17.24
CA TYR A 251 -8.53 4.50 -16.96
C TYR A 251 -9.64 4.43 -18.00
#